data_AF-A0A0A7KU40-F1
#
_entry.id   AF-A0A0A7KU40-F1
#
_cell.length_a   1.000
_cell.length_b   1.000
_cell.length_c   1.000
_cell.angle_alpha   90.00
_cell.angle_beta   90.00
_cell.angle_gamma   90.00
#
_symmetry.space_group_name_H-M   'P 1'
#
loop_
_entity.id
_entity.type
_entity.pdbx_description
1 polymer ?
#
loop_
_entity_poly.entity_id
_entity_poly.type
_entity_poly.pdbx_seq_one_letter_code
_entity_poly.pdbx_strand_id
1 'polypeptide(L)'
;MASTELKEEINMSHFAVMVIGQNVENQLAPYHEFECTGTVDQYVQTIDRLPSLLEDYAKDTHSMLRGPEGELVSAYDDRFYREKTEEEKKGKTHLDASSKIRFVPEGWTEQEVVVNEFMSLVDFIKYQTSDGFPFLQEGDELDLLDEHKWGWARVNAAGEVIEYTDRTNPNKQWDWYQIGGRWSGFLKLKQDAAGSLGHQGLMGSCANDGEGRADSALKSAIDFEGMRDEAGAKAATNWDKAAEAKIAAGLPADSMWEPWDVVRERHPGNIDAARDEYHAQGAMQAVKKALNLWDGTDKFLTPRDEFIQQARDSALVLFGVVQDSKWFAKGEMGWFGMSTDDMTQAEWNRKVNELLDELPDDTLITIVDCHI
;
A
#
# COMPACT_ATOMS: atom_id res chain seq x y z
N MET A 1 -1.33 -18.64 -17.62
CA MET A 1 -2.16 -17.71 -16.83
C MET A 1 -1.23 -16.97 -15.91
N ALA A 2 -1.31 -15.64 -15.97
CA ALA A 2 -0.23 -14.73 -15.65
C ALA A 2 0.27 -14.84 -14.20
N SER A 3 1.59 -14.71 -14.09
CA SER A 3 2.34 -14.46 -12.88
C SER A 3 1.87 -13.16 -12.24
N THR A 4 0.95 -13.24 -11.28
CA THR A 4 0.78 -12.17 -10.30
C THR A 4 1.87 -12.39 -9.26
N GLU A 5 2.97 -11.65 -9.39
CA GLU A 5 3.78 -11.29 -8.24
C GLU A 5 2.82 -10.62 -7.25
N LEU A 6 2.30 -11.39 -6.30
CA LEU A 6 1.84 -10.83 -5.04
C LEU A 6 3.11 -10.31 -4.37
N LYS A 7 3.52 -9.09 -4.75
CA LYS A 7 3.98 -8.14 -3.74
C LYS A 7 2.97 -8.29 -2.61
N GLU A 8 3.46 -8.57 -1.41
CA GLU A 8 2.69 -8.27 -0.21
C GLU A 8 2.49 -6.75 -0.18
N GLU A 9 1.60 -6.25 -1.03
CA GLU A 9 0.68 -5.20 -0.63
C GLU A 9 -0.15 -5.84 0.47
N ILE A 10 0.43 -5.88 1.68
CA ILE A 10 -0.38 -5.71 2.88
C ILE A 10 -1.29 -4.56 2.51
N ASN A 11 -2.60 -4.79 2.56
CA ASN A 11 -3.62 -3.77 2.41
C ASN A 11 -3.41 -2.75 3.55
N MET A 12 -2.36 -1.95 3.45
CA MET A 12 -1.89 -1.02 4.46
C MET A 12 -2.72 0.22 4.29
N SER A 13 -3.99 0.15 4.68
CA SER A 13 -4.77 1.35 4.95
C SER A 13 -4.08 2.24 5.97
N HIS A 14 -3.13 1.71 6.77
CA HIS A 14 -2.42 2.42 7.81
C HIS A 14 -0.99 1.99 8.02
N PHE A 15 -0.12 2.95 8.34
CA PHE A 15 1.29 2.71 8.67
C PHE A 15 1.84 3.80 9.61
N ALA A 16 2.90 3.46 10.35
CA ALA A 16 3.49 4.35 11.34
C ALA A 16 4.68 5.13 10.80
N VAL A 17 4.74 6.43 11.11
CA VAL A 17 5.81 7.34 10.69
C VAL A 17 6.38 8.04 11.92
N MET A 18 7.70 8.12 11.98
CA MET A 18 8.41 8.90 12.99
C MET A 18 8.69 10.30 12.46
N VAL A 19 8.14 11.33 13.10
CA VAL A 19 8.41 12.74 12.77
C VAL A 19 9.41 13.31 13.77
N ILE A 20 10.54 13.79 13.27
CA ILE A 20 11.67 14.30 14.06
C ILE A 20 11.69 15.82 13.95
N GLY A 21 11.51 16.51 15.07
CA GLY A 21 11.51 17.97 15.17
C GLY A 21 10.16 18.55 15.56
N GLN A 22 10.08 19.87 15.53
CA GLN A 22 8.86 20.59 15.91
C GLN A 22 7.86 20.64 14.75
N ASN A 23 6.60 20.95 15.08
CA ASN A 23 5.51 21.19 14.13
C ASN A 23 5.29 20.04 13.12
N VAL A 24 4.66 18.98 13.61
CA VAL A 24 4.32 17.77 12.84
C VAL A 24 3.56 18.10 11.55
N GLU A 25 2.62 19.04 11.61
CA GLU A 25 1.81 19.47 10.46
C GLU A 25 2.69 20.02 9.33
N ASN A 26 3.60 20.95 9.63
CA ASN A 26 4.52 21.50 8.62
C ASN A 26 5.48 20.46 8.04
N GLN A 27 5.86 19.45 8.83
CA GLN A 27 6.74 18.40 8.36
C GLN A 27 6.05 17.42 7.40
N LEU A 28 4.77 17.13 7.64
CA LEU A 28 3.97 16.21 6.82
C LEU A 28 3.29 16.90 5.64
N ALA A 29 3.08 18.22 5.69
CA ALA A 29 2.39 19.00 4.66
C ALA A 29 2.87 18.72 3.21
N PRO A 30 4.17 18.54 2.90
CA PRO A 30 4.57 18.24 1.52
C PRO A 30 4.04 16.92 0.94
N TYR A 31 3.50 16.05 1.79
CA TYR A 31 3.19 14.66 1.46
C TYR A 31 1.68 14.35 1.56
N HIS A 32 0.82 15.36 1.64
CA HIS A 32 -0.63 15.14 1.65
C HIS A 32 -1.16 14.67 0.29
N GLU A 33 -2.14 13.78 0.31
CA GLU A 33 -2.95 13.43 -0.84
C GLU A 33 -3.96 14.55 -1.08
N PHE A 34 -3.77 15.28 -2.18
CA PHE A 34 -4.61 16.40 -2.53
C PHE A 34 -6.08 15.97 -2.69
N GLU A 35 -6.31 14.81 -3.30
CA GLU A 35 -7.61 14.23 -3.59
C GLU A 35 -8.42 13.91 -2.32
N CYS A 36 -7.74 13.62 -1.21
CA CYS A 36 -8.37 13.36 0.08
C CYS A 36 -8.49 14.62 0.95
N THR A 37 -7.45 15.48 0.98
CA THR A 37 -7.48 16.66 1.83
C THR A 37 -8.26 17.82 1.21
N GLY A 38 -8.27 17.93 -0.11
CA GLY A 38 -8.77 19.08 -0.85
C GLY A 38 -8.02 20.38 -0.58
N THR A 39 -6.83 20.33 0.03
CA THR A 39 -6.07 21.55 0.35
C THR A 39 -5.31 22.02 -0.87
N VAL A 40 -5.62 23.23 -1.35
CA VAL A 40 -4.88 23.87 -2.44
C VAL A 40 -3.72 24.67 -1.85
N ASP A 41 -2.51 24.15 -1.98
CA ASP A 41 -1.27 24.78 -1.48
C ASP A 41 -0.11 24.66 -2.48
N GLN A 42 1.10 25.03 -2.06
CA GLN A 42 2.29 25.00 -2.92
C GLN A 42 2.76 23.60 -3.37
N TYR A 43 2.22 22.52 -2.80
CA TYR A 43 2.63 21.14 -3.12
C TYR A 43 1.79 20.54 -4.24
N VAL A 44 0.59 21.10 -4.49
CA VAL A 44 -0.29 20.68 -5.59
C VAL A 44 0.27 21.19 -6.92
N GLN A 45 0.52 20.26 -7.83
CA GLN A 45 1.02 20.54 -9.17
C GLN A 45 -0.07 20.33 -10.22
N THR A 46 0.05 21.06 -11.32
CA THR A 46 -0.81 20.93 -12.50
C THR A 46 -0.05 20.12 -13.54
N ILE A 47 -0.58 18.97 -13.93
CA ILE A 47 0.09 18.01 -14.78
C ILE A 47 -0.68 17.91 -16.10
N ASP A 48 0.00 18.19 -17.21
CA ASP A 48 -0.53 17.92 -18.54
C ASP A 48 -0.55 16.41 -18.78
N ARG A 49 -1.76 15.89 -18.97
CA ARG A 49 -2.05 14.47 -19.21
C ARG A 49 -2.51 14.21 -20.63
N LEU A 50 -2.60 15.23 -21.48
CA LEU A 50 -3.05 15.07 -22.85
C LEU A 50 -2.18 14.08 -23.65
N PRO A 51 -0.83 14.09 -23.55
CA PRO A 51 -0.01 13.11 -24.26
C PRO A 51 -0.31 11.66 -23.87
N SER A 52 -0.42 11.38 -22.57
CA SER A 52 -0.77 10.03 -22.08
C SER A 52 -2.19 9.64 -22.48
N LEU A 53 -3.15 10.57 -22.39
CA LEU A 53 -4.53 10.34 -22.79
C LEU A 53 -4.63 9.96 -24.28
N LEU A 54 -3.86 10.62 -25.14
CA LEU A 54 -3.83 10.30 -26.57
C LEU A 54 -3.25 8.91 -26.84
N GLU A 55 -2.25 8.48 -26.06
CA GLU A 55 -1.72 7.12 -26.15
C GLU A 55 -2.76 6.08 -25.72
N ASP A 56 -3.45 6.34 -24.60
CA ASP A 56 -4.49 5.46 -24.09
C ASP A 56 -5.65 5.39 -25.08
N TYR A 57 -6.14 6.53 -25.57
CA TYR A 57 -7.20 6.61 -26.59
C TYR A 57 -6.85 5.87 -27.89
N ALA A 58 -5.56 5.76 -28.23
CA ALA A 58 -5.11 5.03 -29.42
C ALA A 58 -4.95 3.51 -29.19
N LYS A 59 -4.88 3.06 -27.95
CA LYS A 59 -4.58 1.65 -27.59
C LYS A 59 -5.73 0.95 -26.88
N ASP A 60 -6.58 1.71 -26.18
CA ASP A 60 -7.67 1.18 -25.38
C ASP A 60 -8.69 0.51 -26.29
N THR A 61 -9.16 -0.67 -25.88
CA THR A 61 -10.06 -1.51 -26.65
C THR A 61 -11.25 -1.90 -25.81
N HIS A 62 -12.44 -1.79 -26.39
CA HIS A 62 -13.65 -2.27 -25.77
C HIS A 62 -14.23 -3.44 -26.56
N SER A 63 -14.85 -4.37 -25.85
CA SER A 63 -15.64 -5.42 -26.47
C SER A 63 -16.90 -4.82 -27.09
N MET A 64 -17.01 -4.94 -28.41
CA MET A 64 -18.11 -4.43 -29.21
C MET A 64 -18.70 -5.55 -30.05
N LEU A 65 -20.00 -5.48 -30.29
CA LEU A 65 -20.72 -6.33 -31.24
C LEU A 65 -20.90 -5.55 -32.55
N ARG A 66 -20.36 -6.12 -33.64
CA ARG A 66 -20.54 -5.60 -35.00
C ARG A 66 -21.75 -6.25 -35.64
N GLY A 67 -22.74 -5.43 -36.02
CA GLY A 67 -23.96 -5.89 -36.66
C GLY A 67 -23.84 -6.09 -38.16
N PRO A 68 -24.89 -6.63 -38.81
CA PRO A 68 -24.88 -6.97 -40.22
C PRO A 68 -24.79 -5.76 -41.16
N GLU A 69 -25.12 -4.54 -40.69
CA GLU A 69 -24.98 -3.29 -41.45
C GLU A 69 -23.65 -2.57 -41.13
N GLY A 70 -22.80 -3.19 -40.30
CA GLY A 70 -21.48 -2.67 -39.91
C GLY A 70 -21.50 -1.78 -38.67
N GLU A 71 -22.67 -1.58 -38.05
CA GLU A 71 -22.84 -0.83 -36.81
C GLU A 71 -22.08 -1.47 -35.64
N LEU A 72 -21.57 -0.64 -34.74
CA LEU A 72 -20.89 -1.08 -33.53
C LEU A 72 -21.74 -0.72 -32.31
N VAL A 73 -22.01 -1.73 -31.47
CA VAL A 73 -22.76 -1.56 -30.22
C VAL A 73 -21.97 -2.22 -29.10
N SER A 74 -22.00 -1.66 -27.90
CA SER A 74 -21.34 -2.27 -26.74
C SER A 74 -21.79 -3.73 -26.56
N ALA A 75 -20.83 -4.62 -26.32
CA ALA A 75 -21.08 -6.02 -25.99
C ALA A 75 -21.94 -6.22 -24.73
N TYR A 76 -22.05 -5.16 -23.91
CA TYR A 76 -22.81 -5.09 -22.67
C TYR A 76 -24.13 -4.32 -22.80
N ASP A 77 -24.52 -3.88 -24.00
CA ASP A 77 -25.82 -3.23 -24.23
C ASP A 77 -26.95 -4.20 -23.87
N ASP A 78 -27.93 -3.71 -23.11
CA ASP A 78 -29.06 -4.48 -22.58
C ASP A 78 -29.84 -5.25 -23.66
N ARG A 79 -29.80 -4.82 -24.93
CA ARG A 79 -30.46 -5.53 -26.05
C ARG A 79 -29.91 -6.93 -26.28
N PHE A 80 -28.69 -7.20 -25.86
CA PHE A 80 -28.02 -8.50 -25.97
C PHE A 80 -28.20 -9.35 -24.71
N TYR A 81 -29.11 -8.95 -23.82
CA TYR A 81 -29.44 -9.67 -22.61
C TYR A 81 -30.94 -9.92 -22.54
N ARG A 82 -31.33 -11.14 -22.18
CA ARG A 82 -32.73 -11.52 -21.97
C ARG A 82 -32.94 -12.07 -20.57
N GLU A 83 -34.18 -12.01 -20.11
CA GLU A 83 -34.59 -12.67 -18.87
C GLU A 83 -34.41 -14.19 -18.97
N LYS A 84 -34.08 -14.82 -17.85
CA LYS A 84 -34.05 -16.28 -17.72
C LYS A 84 -35.46 -16.85 -17.84
N THR A 85 -35.59 -17.96 -18.54
CA THR A 85 -36.81 -18.77 -18.52
C THR A 85 -37.00 -19.46 -17.17
N GLU A 86 -38.22 -19.90 -16.87
CA GLU A 86 -38.55 -20.61 -15.62
C GLU A 86 -37.80 -21.95 -15.46
N GLU A 87 -37.37 -22.57 -16.57
CA GLU A 87 -36.54 -23.77 -16.55
C GLU A 87 -35.07 -23.43 -16.26
N GLU A 88 -34.53 -22.37 -16.86
CA GLU A 88 -33.16 -21.87 -16.61
C GLU A 88 -32.96 -21.34 -15.17
N LYS A 89 -34.04 -21.00 -14.48
CA LYS A 89 -34.04 -20.63 -13.05
C LYS A 89 -33.98 -21.84 -12.11
N LYS A 90 -34.50 -23.01 -12.51
CA LYS A 90 -34.65 -24.19 -11.63
C LYS A 90 -33.34 -24.94 -11.34
N GLY A 91 -32.24 -24.61 -12.02
CA GLY A 91 -30.98 -25.35 -11.95
C GLY A 91 -29.83 -24.71 -11.16
N LYS A 92 -30.06 -23.66 -10.36
CA LYS A 92 -28.95 -22.79 -9.92
C LYS A 92 -28.50 -22.95 -8.46
N THR A 93 -27.18 -22.97 -8.28
CA THR A 93 -26.43 -22.82 -7.02
C THR A 93 -26.03 -21.35 -6.81
N HIS A 94 -25.42 -21.02 -5.66
CA HIS A 94 -25.04 -19.65 -5.26
C HIS A 94 -24.00 -18.93 -6.16
N LEU A 95 -23.38 -19.64 -7.12
CA LEU A 95 -22.37 -19.10 -8.05
C LEU A 95 -22.97 -18.43 -9.30
N ASP A 96 -24.29 -18.39 -9.40
CA ASP A 96 -24.98 -18.23 -10.67
C ASP A 96 -25.76 -16.89 -10.72
N ALA A 97 -25.05 -15.85 -10.27
CA ALA A 97 -25.56 -14.58 -9.74
C ALA A 97 -26.15 -13.61 -10.77
N SER A 98 -25.82 -13.70 -12.07
CA SER A 98 -26.40 -12.81 -13.08
C SER A 98 -27.89 -13.09 -13.30
N SER A 99 -28.76 -12.09 -13.18
CA SER A 99 -30.21 -12.23 -13.40
C SER A 99 -30.59 -12.42 -14.87
N LYS A 100 -29.75 -11.95 -15.81
CA LYS A 100 -29.98 -12.00 -17.25
C LYS A 100 -29.05 -13.01 -17.96
N ILE A 101 -29.50 -13.51 -19.12
CA ILE A 101 -28.73 -14.35 -20.03
C ILE A 101 -28.28 -13.51 -21.23
N ARG A 102 -26.97 -13.47 -21.46
CA ARG A 102 -26.37 -12.86 -22.64
C ARG A 102 -26.67 -13.72 -23.88
N PHE A 103 -27.01 -13.08 -24.99
CA PHE A 103 -27.15 -13.72 -26.30
C PHE A 103 -26.59 -12.82 -27.40
N VAL A 104 -25.94 -13.41 -28.40
CA VAL A 104 -25.47 -12.71 -29.60
C VAL A 104 -26.38 -13.12 -30.76
N PRO A 105 -27.14 -12.18 -31.37
CA PRO A 105 -28.03 -12.51 -32.47
C PRO A 105 -27.28 -13.01 -33.71
N GLU A 106 -27.95 -13.76 -34.57
CA GLU A 106 -27.39 -14.19 -35.86
C GLU A 106 -26.99 -12.97 -36.71
N GLY A 107 -25.80 -13.00 -37.30
CA GLY A 107 -25.23 -11.89 -38.06
C GLY A 107 -24.45 -10.86 -37.24
N TRP A 108 -24.41 -11.00 -35.91
CA TRP A 108 -23.56 -10.18 -35.04
C TRP A 108 -22.27 -10.90 -34.68
N THR A 109 -21.15 -10.17 -34.69
CA THR A 109 -19.83 -10.71 -34.31
C THR A 109 -19.23 -9.87 -33.19
N GLU A 110 -18.80 -10.52 -32.12
CA GLU A 110 -18.08 -9.88 -31.03
C GLU A 110 -16.60 -9.71 -31.40
N GLN A 111 -16.07 -8.50 -31.19
CA GLN A 111 -14.70 -8.17 -31.46
C GLN A 111 -14.22 -7.06 -30.50
N GLU A 112 -12.94 -7.10 -30.17
CA GLU A 112 -12.27 -5.97 -29.53
C GLU A 112 -12.04 -4.88 -30.56
N VAL A 113 -12.49 -3.67 -30.24
CA VAL A 113 -12.39 -2.50 -31.13
C VAL A 113 -11.71 -1.38 -30.38
N VAL A 114 -10.73 -0.74 -31.04
CA VAL A 114 -10.05 0.43 -30.49
C VAL A 114 -11.04 1.58 -30.32
N VAL A 115 -10.99 2.26 -29.18
CA VAL A 115 -11.99 3.27 -28.78
C VAL A 115 -12.13 4.40 -29.81
N ASN A 116 -11.03 4.82 -30.42
CA ASN A 116 -11.02 5.88 -31.43
C ASN A 116 -11.78 5.56 -32.75
N GLU A 117 -12.20 4.31 -32.97
CA GLU A 117 -13.02 3.93 -34.12
C GLU A 117 -14.51 4.27 -33.94
N PHE A 118 -14.98 4.40 -32.69
CA PHE A 118 -16.41 4.53 -32.39
C PHE A 118 -16.78 5.62 -31.38
N MET A 119 -15.80 6.23 -30.71
CA MET A 119 -16.00 7.27 -29.70
C MET A 119 -15.08 8.45 -29.99
N SER A 120 -15.54 9.68 -29.73
CA SER A 120 -14.68 10.87 -29.83
C SER A 120 -13.78 11.00 -28.60
N LEU A 121 -12.65 11.73 -28.70
CA LEU A 121 -11.78 11.97 -27.53
C LEU A 121 -12.52 12.68 -26.39
N VAL A 122 -13.45 13.58 -26.70
CA VAL A 122 -14.29 14.25 -25.69
C VAL A 122 -15.20 13.26 -24.97
N ASP A 123 -15.82 12.34 -25.70
CA ASP A 123 -16.69 11.32 -25.10
C ASP A 123 -15.87 10.27 -24.35
N PHE A 124 -14.63 10.02 -24.77
CA PHE A 124 -13.68 9.17 -24.06
C PHE A 124 -13.29 9.76 -22.71
N ILE A 125 -12.97 11.07 -22.66
CA ILE A 125 -12.73 11.75 -21.39
C ILE A 125 -13.97 11.63 -20.50
N LYS A 126 -15.17 11.95 -21.00
CA LYS A 126 -16.41 11.82 -20.22
C LYS A 126 -16.68 10.41 -19.72
N TYR A 127 -16.28 9.39 -20.48
CA TYR A 127 -16.41 8.00 -20.10
C TYR A 127 -15.47 7.61 -18.94
N GLN A 128 -14.26 8.18 -18.91
CA GLN A 128 -13.25 7.87 -17.90
C GLN A 128 -13.34 8.75 -16.64
N THR A 129 -13.86 9.96 -16.77
CA THR A 129 -13.98 10.91 -15.67
C THR A 129 -15.31 10.79 -14.95
N SER A 130 -15.37 11.27 -13.70
CA SER A 130 -16.61 11.34 -12.94
C SER A 130 -17.61 12.34 -13.55
N ASP A 131 -18.89 12.13 -13.24
CA ASP A 131 -19.95 13.08 -13.56
C ASP A 131 -19.60 14.46 -12.98
N GLY A 132 -19.55 15.48 -13.85
CA GLY A 132 -19.22 16.86 -13.46
C GLY A 132 -17.77 17.28 -13.71
N PHE A 133 -16.94 16.45 -14.34
CA PHE A 133 -15.61 16.89 -14.79
C PHE A 133 -15.70 18.12 -15.72
N PRO A 134 -14.92 19.19 -15.48
CA PRO A 134 -15.11 20.46 -16.17
C PRO A 134 -14.52 20.46 -17.58
N PHE A 135 -15.31 20.98 -18.53
CA PHE A 135 -14.91 21.22 -19.92
C PHE A 135 -14.97 22.72 -20.22
N LEU A 136 -13.82 23.30 -20.48
CA LEU A 136 -13.63 24.71 -20.79
C LEU A 136 -13.55 24.94 -22.29
N GLN A 137 -13.99 26.11 -22.74
CA GLN A 137 -13.67 26.62 -24.07
C GLN A 137 -12.31 27.31 -24.08
N GLU A 138 -11.73 27.44 -25.27
CA GLU A 138 -10.53 28.24 -25.49
C GLU A 138 -10.74 29.69 -25.01
N GLY A 139 -9.90 30.13 -24.06
CA GLY A 139 -9.96 31.46 -23.47
C GLY A 139 -10.74 31.57 -22.16
N ASP A 140 -11.46 30.53 -21.73
CA ASP A 140 -12.14 30.53 -20.43
C ASP A 140 -11.13 30.62 -19.26
N GLU A 141 -11.49 31.37 -18.22
CA GLU A 141 -10.71 31.52 -17.00
C GLU A 141 -10.80 30.27 -16.11
N LEU A 142 -9.73 30.01 -15.35
CA LEU A 142 -9.65 28.87 -14.43
C LEU A 142 -9.99 29.30 -13.00
N ASP A 143 -10.96 28.62 -12.40
CA ASP A 143 -11.17 28.60 -10.95
C ASP A 143 -10.50 27.38 -10.33
N LEU A 144 -9.25 27.54 -9.89
CA LEU A 144 -8.45 26.48 -9.28
C LEU A 144 -8.82 26.18 -7.82
N LEU A 145 -9.75 26.94 -7.22
CA LEU A 145 -10.16 26.76 -5.84
C LEU A 145 -11.48 25.99 -5.73
N ASP A 146 -12.29 25.98 -6.79
CA ASP A 146 -13.59 25.31 -6.82
C ASP A 146 -13.79 24.47 -8.10
N GLU A 147 -14.31 25.05 -9.18
CA GLU A 147 -14.78 24.29 -10.36
C GLU A 147 -13.68 23.45 -11.05
N HIS A 148 -12.46 23.98 -11.13
CA HIS A 148 -11.32 23.36 -11.82
C HIS A 148 -10.28 22.84 -10.84
N LYS A 149 -10.69 22.65 -9.58
CA LYS A 149 -9.81 22.27 -8.48
C LYS A 149 -9.03 20.98 -8.77
N TRP A 150 -9.69 19.98 -9.34
CA TRP A 150 -9.16 18.62 -9.51
C TRP A 150 -8.50 18.38 -10.87
N GLY A 151 -8.83 19.20 -11.86
CA GLY A 151 -8.42 18.98 -13.25
C GLY A 151 -9.47 19.54 -14.20
N TRP A 152 -9.16 19.57 -15.49
CA TRP A 152 -10.08 20.02 -16.54
C TRP A 152 -9.64 19.52 -17.92
N ALA A 153 -10.58 19.58 -18.87
CA ALA A 153 -10.29 19.54 -20.29
C ALA A 153 -10.62 20.88 -20.93
N ARG A 154 -9.84 21.30 -21.93
CA ARG A 154 -10.14 22.48 -22.75
C ARG A 154 -10.34 22.08 -24.19
N VAL A 155 -11.38 22.61 -24.82
CA VAL A 155 -11.68 22.42 -26.24
C VAL A 155 -11.56 23.72 -27.02
N ASN A 156 -11.09 23.63 -28.26
CA ASN A 156 -11.08 24.77 -29.17
C ASN A 156 -12.44 24.97 -29.85
N ALA A 157 -12.56 26.01 -30.68
CA ALA A 157 -13.79 26.32 -31.42
C ALA A 157 -14.22 25.22 -32.41
N ALA A 158 -13.32 24.30 -32.79
CA ALA A 158 -13.63 23.14 -33.63
C ALA A 158 -14.11 21.93 -32.81
N GLY A 159 -14.13 22.02 -31.47
CA GLY A 159 -14.48 20.93 -30.56
C GLY A 159 -13.34 19.94 -30.32
N GLU A 160 -12.11 20.27 -30.71
CA GLU A 160 -10.94 19.43 -30.48
C GLU A 160 -10.37 19.70 -29.08
N VAL A 161 -9.97 18.64 -28.37
CA VAL A 161 -9.33 18.75 -27.05
C VAL A 161 -7.91 19.28 -27.24
N ILE A 162 -7.61 20.42 -26.63
CA ILE A 162 -6.30 21.09 -26.69
C ILE A 162 -5.56 21.07 -25.35
N GLU A 163 -6.25 20.72 -24.27
CA GLU A 163 -5.69 20.61 -22.93
C GLU A 163 -6.44 19.50 -22.19
N TYR A 164 -5.73 18.63 -21.49
CA TYR A 164 -6.30 17.68 -20.54
C TYR A 164 -5.35 17.59 -19.35
N THR A 165 -5.82 18.00 -18.19
CA THR A 165 -4.97 18.30 -17.04
C THR A 165 -5.55 17.73 -15.77
N ASP A 166 -4.66 17.13 -14.98
CA ASP A 166 -4.94 16.70 -13.61
C ASP A 166 -4.17 17.57 -12.62
N ARG A 167 -4.75 17.80 -11.45
CA ARG A 167 -4.06 18.44 -10.33
C ARG A 167 -3.88 17.45 -9.20
N THR A 168 -2.65 17.27 -8.75
CA THR A 168 -2.30 16.32 -7.68
C THR A 168 -1.04 16.74 -6.95
N ASN A 169 -0.78 16.17 -5.78
CA ASN A 169 0.52 16.28 -5.14
C ASN A 169 1.38 15.08 -5.57
N PRO A 170 2.44 15.27 -6.38
CA PRO A 170 3.26 14.15 -6.85
C PRO A 170 4.09 13.49 -5.74
N ASN A 171 4.21 14.12 -4.58
CA ASN A 171 4.90 13.57 -3.42
C ASN A 171 3.93 12.99 -2.38
N LYS A 172 2.64 12.78 -2.70
CA LYS A 172 1.67 12.29 -1.71
C LYS A 172 2.06 10.94 -1.12
N GLN A 173 1.86 10.82 0.19
CA GLN A 173 2.13 9.61 1.00
C GLN A 173 0.96 9.28 1.93
N TRP A 174 0.08 10.24 2.21
CA TRP A 174 -1.01 10.05 3.18
C TRP A 174 -2.29 10.82 2.81
N ASP A 175 -3.44 10.23 3.12
CA ASP A 175 -4.78 10.84 3.00
C ASP A 175 -5.13 11.71 4.20
N TRP A 176 -4.89 11.14 5.38
CA TRP A 176 -5.04 11.77 6.68
C TRP A 176 -4.07 11.12 7.67
N TYR A 177 -3.84 11.79 8.80
CA TYR A 177 -2.98 11.24 9.83
C TYR A 177 -3.47 11.59 11.24
N GLN A 178 -2.98 10.85 12.23
CA GLN A 178 -3.23 11.08 13.63
C GLN A 178 -1.98 10.81 14.47
N ILE A 179 -1.67 11.67 15.45
CA ILE A 179 -0.58 11.41 16.40
C ILE A 179 -0.96 10.22 17.29
N GLY A 180 -0.06 9.23 17.37
CA GLY A 180 -0.29 7.94 18.02
C GLY A 180 -1.15 7.01 17.15
N GLY A 181 -2.47 7.25 17.13
CA GLY A 181 -3.43 6.43 16.37
C GLY A 181 -3.41 4.98 16.82
N ARG A 182 -3.26 4.05 15.86
CA ARG A 182 -3.04 2.63 16.15
C ARG A 182 -1.75 2.36 16.92
N TRP A 183 -0.76 3.24 16.85
CA TRP A 183 0.52 3.08 17.54
C TRP A 183 0.60 3.90 18.83
N SER A 184 -0.53 4.33 19.40
CA SER A 184 -0.52 5.16 20.59
C SER A 184 0.22 4.48 21.77
N GLY A 185 1.13 5.21 22.42
CA GLY A 185 2.02 4.69 23.45
C GLY A 185 3.29 4.01 22.91
N PHE A 186 3.65 4.20 21.64
CA PHE A 186 4.83 3.53 21.06
C PHE A 186 6.12 3.82 21.84
N LEU A 187 6.36 5.07 22.23
CA LEU A 187 7.60 5.48 22.90
C LEU A 187 7.58 5.07 24.37
N LYS A 188 8.62 4.32 24.79
CA LYS A 188 8.90 4.08 26.20
C LYS A 188 9.62 5.28 26.79
N LEU A 189 9.11 5.82 27.89
CA LEU A 189 9.76 6.89 28.62
C LEU A 189 10.70 6.34 29.69
N LYS A 190 11.79 7.07 29.93
CA LYS A 190 12.61 6.89 31.13
C LYS A 190 11.77 7.19 32.37
N GLN A 191 12.20 6.66 33.51
CA GLN A 191 11.54 6.91 34.79
C GLN A 191 11.41 8.43 35.05
N ASP A 192 10.21 8.84 35.44
CA ASP A 192 9.83 10.23 35.74
C ASP A 192 9.98 11.22 34.55
N ALA A 193 10.26 10.73 33.35
CA ALA A 193 10.32 11.56 32.16
C ALA A 193 8.92 11.90 31.64
N ALA A 194 8.80 13.06 31.00
CA ALA A 194 7.53 13.54 30.46
C ALA A 194 7.42 13.26 28.96
N GLY A 195 6.20 12.99 28.53
CA GLY A 195 5.79 12.89 27.13
C GLY A 195 4.30 13.15 27.02
N SER A 196 3.81 13.26 25.79
CA SER A 196 2.39 13.42 25.50
C SER A 196 1.86 12.22 24.73
N LEU A 197 0.66 11.80 25.07
CA LEU A 197 -0.14 10.88 24.25
C LEU A 197 -0.94 11.70 23.24
N GLY A 198 -1.08 11.15 22.04
CA GLY A 198 -1.97 11.66 21.01
C GLY A 198 -3.38 11.10 21.22
N HIS A 199 -4.00 10.70 20.12
CA HIS A 199 -5.31 10.08 20.14
C HIS A 199 -5.19 8.58 19.83
N GLN A 200 -5.91 7.75 20.57
CA GLN A 200 -6.00 6.32 20.28
C GLN A 200 -6.84 6.08 19.02
N GLY A 201 -6.50 5.05 18.25
CA GLY A 201 -7.36 4.57 17.17
C GLY A 201 -8.70 4.04 17.70
N LEU A 202 -9.74 4.03 16.86
CA LEU A 202 -11.10 3.59 17.24
C LEU A 202 -11.16 2.14 17.78
N MET A 203 -10.19 1.30 17.38
CA MET A 203 -10.05 -0.09 17.80
C MET A 203 -8.99 -0.30 18.91
N GLY A 204 -8.56 0.78 19.56
CA GLY A 204 -7.46 0.79 20.54
C GLY A 204 -6.07 0.91 19.89
N SER A 205 -5.05 0.78 20.73
CA SER A 205 -3.64 0.78 20.29
C SER A 205 -3.11 -0.65 20.10
N CYS A 206 -2.34 -0.88 19.04
CA CYS A 206 -1.49 -2.05 18.88
C CYS A 206 -0.17 -1.92 19.67
N ALA A 207 0.16 -0.72 20.14
CA ALA A 207 1.22 -0.45 21.08
C ALA A 207 0.71 -0.48 22.54
N ASN A 208 1.64 -0.65 23.49
CA ASN A 208 1.33 -0.62 24.92
C ASN A 208 1.21 0.84 25.37
N ASP A 209 0.02 1.28 25.78
CA ASP A 209 -0.29 2.66 26.16
C ASP A 209 -0.39 2.87 27.69
N GLY A 210 0.20 1.95 28.46
CA GLY A 210 0.27 2.03 29.91
C GLY A 210 1.17 3.15 30.45
N GLU A 211 1.29 3.21 31.78
CA GLU A 211 2.15 4.19 32.47
C GLU A 211 3.59 4.19 31.94
N GLY A 212 4.17 5.38 31.73
CA GLY A 212 5.50 5.55 31.17
C GLY A 212 5.59 5.40 29.65
N ARG A 213 4.48 5.60 28.92
CA ARG A 213 4.40 5.54 27.46
C ARG A 213 3.95 6.88 26.87
N ALA A 214 4.39 7.18 25.65
CA ALA A 214 4.05 8.42 24.95
C ALA A 214 4.02 8.25 23.43
N ASP A 215 3.42 9.24 22.76
CA ASP A 215 3.43 9.41 21.30
C ASP A 215 4.33 10.55 20.87
N SER A 216 4.63 11.48 21.76
CA SER A 216 5.63 12.50 21.54
C SER A 216 6.45 12.74 22.79
N ALA A 217 7.77 12.78 22.65
CA ALA A 217 8.68 13.04 23.74
C ALA A 217 9.99 13.63 23.20
N LEU A 218 10.72 14.33 24.06
CA LEU A 218 12.09 14.71 23.74
C LEU A 218 12.95 13.44 23.68
N LYS A 219 13.95 13.41 22.79
CA LYS A 219 14.91 12.32 22.68
C LYS A 219 15.50 11.94 24.05
N SER A 220 15.89 12.92 24.85
CA SER A 220 16.42 12.71 26.20
C SER A 220 15.47 11.96 27.15
N ALA A 221 14.15 12.07 26.94
CA ALA A 221 13.12 11.42 27.75
C ALA A 221 12.85 9.95 27.33
N ILE A 222 13.25 9.55 26.12
CA ILE A 222 12.93 8.22 25.56
C ILE A 222 13.96 7.18 26.03
N ASP A 223 13.46 6.02 26.44
CA ASP A 223 14.25 4.86 26.87
C ASP A 223 14.51 3.90 25.69
N PHE A 224 15.39 4.31 24.77
CA PHE A 224 15.73 3.52 23.58
C PHE A 224 16.32 2.14 23.91
N GLU A 225 17.21 2.07 24.91
CA GLU A 225 17.78 0.80 25.35
C GLU A 225 16.71 -0.11 25.95
N GLY A 226 15.81 0.41 26.78
CA GLY A 226 14.69 -0.37 27.30
C GLY A 226 13.79 -0.92 26.19
N MET A 227 13.54 -0.16 25.12
CA MET A 227 12.77 -0.65 23.96
C MET A 227 13.52 -1.75 23.20
N ARG A 228 14.83 -1.59 22.97
CA ARG A 228 15.69 -2.60 22.34
C ARG A 228 15.74 -3.88 23.18
N ASP A 229 15.88 -3.76 24.49
CA ASP A 229 15.91 -4.89 25.43
C ASP A 229 14.58 -5.64 25.47
N GLU A 230 13.44 -4.93 25.51
CA GLU A 230 12.10 -5.54 25.44
C GLU A 230 11.90 -6.32 24.13
N ALA A 231 12.31 -5.75 22.99
CA ALA A 231 12.24 -6.42 21.69
C ALA A 231 13.13 -7.66 21.65
N GLY A 232 14.37 -7.55 22.13
CA GLY A 232 15.31 -8.66 22.22
C GLY A 232 14.83 -9.80 23.12
N ALA A 233 14.24 -9.48 24.29
CA ALA A 233 13.69 -10.47 25.21
C ALA A 233 12.47 -11.20 24.62
N LYS A 234 11.60 -10.48 23.91
CA LYS A 234 10.46 -11.06 23.18
C LYS A 234 10.95 -11.98 22.05
N ALA A 235 11.96 -11.56 21.30
CA ALA A 235 12.57 -12.38 20.24
C ALA A 235 13.21 -13.65 20.80
N ALA A 236 13.99 -13.53 21.88
CA ALA A 236 14.58 -14.66 22.59
C ALA A 236 13.51 -15.68 23.00
N THR A 237 12.43 -15.21 23.64
CA THR A 237 11.30 -16.05 24.05
C THR A 237 10.65 -16.78 22.87
N ASN A 238 10.43 -16.09 21.75
CA ASN A 238 9.83 -16.70 20.57
C ASN A 238 10.75 -17.73 19.91
N TRP A 239 12.05 -17.45 19.86
CA TRP A 239 13.05 -18.38 19.32
C TRP A 239 13.14 -19.64 20.20
N ASP A 240 13.18 -19.47 21.53
CA ASP A 240 13.24 -20.59 22.48
C ASP A 240 11.97 -21.47 22.36
N LYS A 241 10.78 -20.86 22.23
CA LYS A 241 9.53 -21.58 21.94
C LYS A 241 9.58 -22.34 20.61
N ALA A 242 10.21 -21.79 19.57
CA ALA A 242 10.38 -22.48 18.29
C ALA A 242 11.30 -23.70 18.46
N ALA A 243 12.38 -23.59 19.23
CA ALA A 243 13.27 -24.71 19.54
C ALA A 243 12.55 -25.81 20.36
N GLU A 244 11.78 -25.42 21.38
CA GLU A 244 10.95 -26.34 22.17
C GLU A 244 9.90 -27.06 21.32
N ALA A 245 9.28 -26.37 20.36
CA ALA A 245 8.30 -26.96 19.46
C ALA A 245 8.90 -28.08 18.60
N LYS A 246 10.15 -27.92 18.13
CA LYS A 246 10.87 -28.96 17.38
C LYS A 246 11.12 -30.18 18.26
N ILE A 247 11.60 -29.97 19.50
CA ILE A 247 11.80 -31.05 20.49
C ILE A 247 10.50 -31.79 20.75
N ALA A 248 9.39 -31.08 20.96
CA ALA A 248 8.08 -31.66 21.22
C ALA A 248 7.55 -32.49 20.02
N ALA A 249 8.00 -32.19 18.80
CA ALA A 249 7.72 -32.96 17.59
C ALA A 249 8.66 -34.17 17.41
N GLY A 250 9.57 -34.45 18.35
CA GLY A 250 10.55 -35.52 18.27
C GLY A 250 11.76 -35.20 17.39
N LEU A 251 11.99 -33.92 17.08
CA LEU A 251 13.09 -33.43 16.27
C LEU A 251 14.16 -32.76 17.16
N PRO A 252 15.45 -32.82 16.81
CA PRO A 252 16.47 -31.99 17.45
C PRO A 252 16.14 -30.50 17.43
N ALA A 253 16.55 -29.74 18.46
CA ALA A 253 16.28 -28.30 18.57
C ALA A 253 16.89 -27.48 17.42
N ASP A 254 18.03 -27.94 16.90
CA ASP A 254 18.77 -27.40 15.76
C ASP A 254 18.27 -27.92 14.41
N SER A 255 17.14 -28.64 14.38
CA SER A 255 16.53 -29.06 13.11
C SER A 255 16.19 -27.86 12.24
N MET A 256 16.75 -27.84 11.04
CA MET A 256 16.51 -26.85 10.00
C MET A 256 15.49 -27.38 8.99
N TRP A 257 15.01 -26.48 8.14
CA TRP A 257 14.21 -26.80 6.96
C TRP A 257 14.71 -25.95 5.79
N GLU A 258 14.34 -26.35 4.59
CA GLU A 258 14.69 -25.63 3.38
C GLU A 258 13.84 -24.36 3.27
N PRO A 259 14.47 -23.16 3.10
CA PRO A 259 13.76 -21.91 2.92
C PRO A 259 12.83 -21.93 1.71
N TRP A 260 11.80 -21.08 1.73
CA TRP A 260 10.83 -20.97 0.65
C TRP A 260 11.47 -20.78 -0.73
N ASP A 261 12.47 -19.91 -0.85
CA ASP A 261 13.11 -19.59 -2.13
C ASP A 261 13.81 -20.82 -2.74
N VAL A 262 14.47 -21.63 -1.92
CA VAL A 262 15.13 -22.87 -2.35
C VAL A 262 14.09 -23.88 -2.83
N VAL A 263 12.99 -24.05 -2.09
CA VAL A 263 11.91 -24.96 -2.49
C VAL A 263 11.25 -24.47 -3.78
N ARG A 264 10.98 -23.17 -3.90
CA ARG A 264 10.36 -22.55 -5.08
C ARG A 264 11.21 -22.74 -6.34
N GLU A 265 12.52 -22.58 -6.25
CA GLU A 265 13.43 -22.79 -7.39
C GLU A 265 13.38 -24.22 -7.94
N ARG A 266 13.08 -25.22 -7.09
CA ARG A 266 12.92 -26.62 -7.52
C ARG A 266 11.63 -26.89 -8.31
N HIS A 267 10.65 -26.00 -8.23
CA HIS A 267 9.31 -26.15 -8.85
C HIS A 267 8.99 -25.03 -9.85
N PRO A 268 9.79 -24.87 -10.93
CA PRO A 268 9.58 -23.80 -11.88
C PRO A 268 8.22 -23.94 -12.57
N GLY A 269 7.39 -22.89 -12.46
CA GLY A 269 6.06 -22.85 -13.07
C GLY A 269 4.97 -23.64 -12.34
N ASN A 270 5.26 -24.22 -11.17
CA ASN A 270 4.28 -24.96 -10.36
C ASN A 270 4.32 -24.52 -8.89
N ILE A 271 3.69 -23.38 -8.60
CA ILE A 271 3.70 -22.79 -7.25
C ILE A 271 2.97 -23.65 -6.21
N ASP A 272 1.94 -24.39 -6.62
CA ASP A 272 1.16 -25.22 -5.69
C ASP A 272 1.99 -26.42 -5.22
N ALA A 273 2.73 -27.07 -6.13
CA ALA A 273 3.68 -28.13 -5.75
C ALA A 273 4.78 -27.59 -4.82
N ALA A 274 5.29 -26.39 -5.07
CA ALA A 274 6.27 -25.74 -4.19
C ALA A 274 5.70 -25.51 -2.78
N ARG A 275 4.46 -25.00 -2.68
CA ARG A 275 3.76 -24.78 -1.41
C ARG A 275 3.55 -26.07 -0.65
N ASP A 276 3.06 -27.11 -1.34
CA ASP A 276 2.84 -28.42 -0.73
C ASP A 276 4.13 -29.00 -0.16
N GLU A 277 5.24 -28.93 -0.92
CA GLU A 277 6.55 -29.40 -0.47
C GLU A 277 7.09 -28.58 0.70
N TYR A 278 7.10 -27.25 0.59
CA TYR A 278 7.58 -26.38 1.66
C TYR A 278 6.76 -26.58 2.95
N HIS A 279 5.44 -26.72 2.82
CA HIS A 279 4.55 -26.93 3.95
C HIS A 279 4.57 -28.35 4.53
N ALA A 280 5.14 -29.34 3.83
CA ALA A 280 5.31 -30.70 4.32
C ALA A 280 6.49 -30.86 5.31
N GLN A 281 7.36 -29.85 5.44
CA GLN A 281 8.57 -29.94 6.27
C GLN A 281 8.23 -29.96 7.78
N GLY A 282 8.58 -31.06 8.46
CA GLY A 282 8.14 -31.32 9.85
C GLY A 282 8.59 -30.28 10.88
N ALA A 283 9.83 -29.80 10.80
CA ALA A 283 10.33 -28.75 11.70
C ALA A 283 9.59 -27.42 11.52
N MET A 284 9.32 -27.03 10.25
CA MET A 284 8.57 -25.83 9.93
C MET A 284 7.12 -25.93 10.44
N GLN A 285 6.45 -27.07 10.22
CA GLN A 285 5.09 -27.30 10.73
C GLN A 285 5.01 -27.18 12.25
N ALA A 286 5.99 -27.74 12.97
CA ALA A 286 6.05 -27.67 14.42
C ALA A 286 6.13 -26.22 14.92
N VAL A 287 7.04 -25.42 14.34
CA VAL A 287 7.22 -24.01 14.69
C VAL A 287 5.98 -23.18 14.32
N LYS A 288 5.48 -23.32 13.09
CA LYS A 288 4.30 -22.59 12.59
C LYS A 288 3.10 -22.79 13.50
N LYS A 289 2.84 -24.04 13.92
CA LYS A 289 1.75 -24.39 14.83
C LYS A 289 1.95 -23.83 16.23
N ALA A 290 3.15 -23.98 16.81
CA ALA A 290 3.41 -23.56 18.19
C ALA A 290 3.34 -22.04 18.39
N LEU A 291 3.73 -21.27 17.38
CA LEU A 291 3.72 -19.81 17.41
C LEU A 291 2.50 -19.18 16.72
N ASN A 292 1.57 -20.01 16.23
CA ASN A 292 0.38 -19.58 15.50
C ASN A 292 0.70 -18.61 14.34
N LEU A 293 1.73 -18.94 13.56
CA LEU A 293 2.20 -18.12 12.46
C LEU A 293 1.40 -18.44 11.20
N TRP A 294 1.02 -17.41 10.45
CA TRP A 294 0.42 -17.58 9.13
C TRP A 294 1.49 -17.77 8.05
N ASP A 295 2.58 -17.02 8.15
CA ASP A 295 3.72 -16.92 7.23
C ASP A 295 5.05 -16.67 8.00
N GLY A 296 6.14 -16.38 7.27
CA GLY A 296 7.39 -15.88 7.84
C GLY A 296 8.09 -16.81 8.81
N THR A 297 7.88 -18.12 8.70
CA THR A 297 8.53 -19.12 9.58
C THR A 297 10.05 -19.13 9.41
N ASP A 298 10.55 -18.87 8.20
CA ASP A 298 11.98 -18.95 7.84
C ASP A 298 12.91 -18.06 8.69
N LYS A 299 12.39 -17.02 9.34
CA LYS A 299 13.16 -16.21 10.31
C LYS A 299 13.73 -17.03 11.48
N PHE A 300 13.18 -18.21 11.76
CA PHE A 300 13.68 -19.13 12.79
C PHE A 300 14.79 -20.07 12.30
N LEU A 301 15.23 -19.92 11.05
CA LEU A 301 16.48 -20.50 10.53
C LEU A 301 17.70 -19.65 10.90
N THR A 302 17.48 -18.38 11.27
CA THR A 302 18.52 -17.47 11.75
C THR A 302 19.07 -17.93 13.11
N PRO A 303 20.41 -17.88 13.31
CA PRO A 303 21.01 -18.15 14.61
C PRO A 303 20.40 -17.29 15.71
N ARG A 304 20.23 -17.87 16.92
CA ARG A 304 19.52 -17.22 18.04
C ARG A 304 20.01 -15.80 18.34
N ASP A 305 21.32 -15.63 18.46
CA ASP A 305 21.91 -14.33 18.82
C ASP A 305 21.70 -13.29 17.72
N GLU A 306 21.78 -13.71 16.45
CA GLU A 306 21.49 -12.85 15.31
C GLU A 306 19.99 -12.49 15.23
N PHE A 307 19.10 -13.46 15.48
CA PHE A 307 17.65 -13.23 15.52
C PHE A 307 17.26 -12.20 16.61
N ILE A 308 17.90 -12.29 17.77
CA ILE A 308 17.73 -11.33 18.87
C ILE A 308 18.27 -9.96 18.47
N GLN A 309 19.47 -9.90 17.87
CA GLN A 309 20.05 -8.63 17.44
C GLN A 309 19.20 -7.94 16.37
N GLN A 310 18.72 -8.68 15.37
CA GLN A 310 17.80 -8.16 14.34
C GLN A 310 16.51 -7.57 14.95
N ALA A 311 15.99 -8.18 16.03
CA ALA A 311 14.83 -7.66 16.75
C ALA A 311 15.16 -6.39 17.55
N ARG A 312 16.35 -6.30 18.17
CA ARG A 312 16.83 -5.08 18.82
C ARG A 312 16.98 -3.94 17.80
N ASP A 313 17.59 -4.22 16.66
CA ASP A 313 17.87 -3.22 15.63
C ASP A 313 16.59 -2.67 14.99
N SER A 314 15.53 -3.48 14.91
CA SER A 314 14.23 -3.07 14.37
C SER A 314 13.27 -2.45 15.39
N ALA A 315 13.61 -2.43 16.69
CA ALA A 315 12.69 -2.07 17.77
C ALA A 315 12.08 -0.65 17.66
N LEU A 316 12.80 0.26 16.99
CA LEU A 316 12.46 1.68 16.84
C LEU A 316 12.22 2.08 15.39
N VAL A 317 12.26 1.12 14.47
CA VAL A 317 12.23 1.37 13.03
C VAL A 317 10.79 1.23 12.56
N LEU A 318 10.18 2.37 12.25
CA LEU A 318 8.84 2.46 11.69
C LEU A 318 8.87 2.41 10.15
N PHE A 319 7.70 2.50 9.52
CA PHE A 319 7.60 2.45 8.06
C PHE A 319 8.39 3.59 7.40
N GLY A 320 8.20 4.81 7.92
CA GLY A 320 8.89 6.00 7.44
C GLY A 320 9.42 6.87 8.57
N VAL A 321 10.34 7.76 8.19
CA VAL A 321 10.87 8.84 9.03
C VAL A 321 10.66 10.16 8.28
N VAL A 322 10.26 11.21 8.99
CA VAL A 322 10.24 12.57 8.46
C VAL A 322 11.13 13.45 9.30
N GLN A 323 12.05 14.15 8.65
CA GLN A 323 12.93 15.13 9.28
C GLN A 323 13.14 16.29 8.34
N ASP A 324 13.02 17.52 8.84
CA ASP A 324 13.18 18.76 8.06
C ASP A 324 12.27 18.79 6.81
N SER A 325 11.02 18.33 6.98
CA SER A 325 10.03 18.19 5.90
C SER A 325 10.48 17.29 4.74
N LYS A 326 11.43 16.36 4.99
CA LYS A 326 11.82 15.32 4.05
C LYS A 326 11.31 13.99 4.54
N TRP A 327 10.57 13.31 3.68
CA TRP A 327 10.09 11.95 3.87
C TRP A 327 11.12 10.95 3.43
N PHE A 328 11.07 9.84 4.12
CA PHE A 328 12.02 8.80 3.95
C PHE A 328 11.44 7.45 4.35
N ALA A 329 11.44 6.52 3.40
CA ALA A 329 11.03 5.14 3.62
C ALA A 329 11.97 4.18 2.89
N LYS A 330 11.95 2.91 3.30
CA LYS A 330 12.69 1.87 2.59
C LYS A 330 12.13 1.69 1.18
N GLY A 331 12.99 1.79 0.16
CA GLY A 331 12.60 1.72 -1.25
C GLY A 331 12.28 3.07 -1.90
N GLU A 332 12.55 4.20 -1.23
CA GLU A 332 12.54 5.53 -1.84
C GLU A 332 13.92 6.15 -2.06
N MET A 333 14.23 6.47 -3.32
CA MET A 333 15.50 7.11 -3.72
C MET A 333 15.80 8.37 -2.91
N GLY A 334 16.94 8.40 -2.18
CA GLY A 334 17.52 9.67 -1.69
C GLY A 334 18.04 9.73 -0.25
N TRP A 335 17.84 8.72 0.60
CA TRP A 335 18.42 8.76 1.95
C TRP A 335 19.95 8.66 1.91
N PHE A 336 20.65 9.70 2.38
CA PHE A 336 22.12 9.82 2.38
C PHE A 336 22.81 9.60 1.01
N GLY A 337 22.17 9.96 -0.10
CA GLY A 337 22.76 9.85 -1.44
C GLY A 337 22.92 8.40 -1.93
N MET A 338 22.23 7.45 -1.31
CA MET A 338 22.16 6.06 -1.76
C MET A 338 20.80 5.77 -2.41
N SER A 339 20.80 4.93 -3.45
CA SER A 339 19.58 4.27 -3.90
C SER A 339 19.13 3.32 -2.80
N THR A 340 17.89 3.46 -2.33
CA THR A 340 17.30 2.57 -1.32
C THR A 340 16.72 1.30 -1.94
N ASP A 341 16.62 1.23 -3.27
CA ASP A 341 16.00 0.11 -3.97
C ASP A 341 16.79 -1.20 -3.75
N ASP A 342 18.09 -1.08 -3.44
CA ASP A 342 18.98 -2.20 -3.11
C ASP A 342 19.26 -2.32 -1.60
N MET A 343 18.61 -1.52 -0.73
CA MET A 343 18.92 -1.49 0.69
C MET A 343 18.27 -2.65 1.45
N THR A 344 19.08 -3.46 2.12
CA THR A 344 18.59 -4.54 2.98
C THR A 344 17.86 -3.98 4.20
N GLN A 345 16.98 -4.78 4.81
CA GLN A 345 16.29 -4.38 6.05
C GLN A 345 17.28 -4.06 7.17
N ALA A 346 18.38 -4.81 7.27
CA ALA A 346 19.42 -4.60 8.27
C ALA A 346 20.13 -3.25 8.09
N GLU A 347 20.42 -2.87 6.84
CA GLU A 347 21.03 -1.57 6.54
C GLU A 347 20.08 -0.41 6.84
N TRP A 348 18.80 -0.55 6.50
CA TRP A 348 17.77 0.44 6.84
C TRP A 348 17.67 0.63 8.36
N ASN A 349 17.54 -0.47 9.10
CA ASN A 349 17.48 -0.44 10.56
C ASN A 349 18.70 0.27 11.15
N ARG A 350 19.91 -0.07 10.66
CA ARG A 350 21.14 0.57 11.10
C ARG A 350 21.12 2.08 10.83
N LYS A 351 20.69 2.51 9.65
CA LYS A 351 20.63 3.95 9.31
C LYS A 351 19.67 4.74 10.17
N VAL A 352 18.51 4.18 10.49
CA VAL A 352 17.55 4.81 11.40
C VAL A 352 18.11 4.89 12.82
N ASN A 353 18.79 3.85 13.31
CA ASN A 353 19.43 3.91 14.62
C ASN A 353 20.60 4.91 14.66
N GLU A 354 21.46 4.94 13.63
CA GLU A 354 22.54 5.94 13.49
C GLU A 354 21.96 7.37 13.56
N LEU A 355 20.88 7.63 12.82
CA LEU A 355 20.17 8.91 12.89
C LEU A 355 19.71 9.22 14.31
N LEU A 356 18.99 8.30 14.95
CA LEU A 356 18.43 8.49 16.29
C LEU A 356 19.52 8.78 17.32
N ASP A 357 20.67 8.12 17.22
CA ASP A 357 21.80 8.32 18.12
C ASP A 357 22.47 9.69 17.93
N GLU A 358 22.52 10.20 16.69
CA GLU A 358 23.11 11.50 16.32
C GLU A 358 22.24 12.72 16.67
N LEU A 359 20.92 12.53 16.90
CA LEU A 359 20.01 13.63 17.22
C LEU A 359 20.39 14.34 18.53
N PRO A 360 20.25 15.68 18.60
CA PRO A 360 20.31 16.42 19.86
C PRO A 360 19.29 15.93 20.90
N ASP A 361 19.67 15.97 22.17
CA ASP A 361 18.85 15.45 23.28
C ASP A 361 17.54 16.23 23.52
N ASP A 362 17.46 17.47 23.05
CA ASP A 362 16.29 18.33 23.06
C ASP A 362 15.43 18.23 21.78
N THR A 363 15.75 17.28 20.90
CA THR A 363 14.94 17.01 19.70
C THR A 363 13.62 16.35 20.09
N LEU A 364 12.51 16.89 19.60
CA LEU A 364 11.19 16.27 19.74
C LEU A 364 11.05 15.12 18.74
N ILE A 365 10.56 13.97 19.20
CA ILE A 365 10.21 12.82 18.36
C ILE A 365 8.72 12.55 18.56
N THR A 366 7.98 12.45 17.46
CA THR A 366 6.53 12.19 17.45
C THR A 366 6.20 11.01 16.55
N ILE A 367 5.34 10.11 17.02
CA ILE A 367 4.83 8.97 16.24
C ILE A 367 3.47 9.32 15.66
N VAL A 368 3.30 9.05 14.37
CA VAL A 368 2.11 9.37 13.60
C VAL A 368 1.59 8.11 12.90
N ASP A 369 0.29 7.88 12.99
CA ASP A 369 -0.47 6.91 12.20
C ASP A 369 -0.97 7.61 10.93
N CYS A 370 -0.39 7.25 9.78
CA CYS A 370 -0.79 7.74 8.46
C CYS A 370 -1.73 6.76 7.78
N HIS A 371 -2.74 7.27 7.06
CA HIS A 371 -3.63 6.48 6.18
C HIS A 371 -3.24 6.65 4.71
N ILE A 372 -3.40 5.61 3.91
CA ILE A 372 -3.29 5.62 2.42
C ILE A 372 -4.39 4.78 1.78
#